data_AF-A0A3P6EYP0-F1
#
_entry.id   AF-A0A3P6EYP0-F1
#
_cell.length_a   1.000
_cell.length_b   1.000
_cell.length_c   1.000
_cell.angle_alpha   90.00
_cell.angle_beta   90.00
_cell.angle_gamma   90.00
#
_symmetry.space_group_name_H-M   'P 1'
#
loop_
_entity.id
_entity.type
_entity.pdbx_description
1 polymer ?
#
loop_
_entity_poly.entity_id
_entity_poly.type
_entity_poly.pdbx_seq_one_letter_code
_entity_poly.pdbx_strand_id
1 'polypeptide(L)' 'MSQISYVDVFENRFDRHKKNLYIVLISLHGLIRGENMDFGRGSDIGGHVQYVVEFARTLGSMPRVYRVDLC' A
#
# COMPACT_ATOMS: atom_id res chain seq x y z
N MET A 1 -19.96 13.29 23.43
CA MET A 1 -19.05 13.63 22.31
C MET A 1 -18.75 12.35 21.55
N SER A 2 -19.26 12.18 20.34
CA SER A 2 -19.01 10.97 19.54
C SER A 2 -17.59 11.00 18.99
N GLN A 3 -16.77 10.02 19.38
CA GLN A 3 -15.52 9.73 18.69
C GLN A 3 -15.87 9.20 17.30
N ILE A 4 -15.62 10.01 16.27
CA ILE A 4 -15.69 9.54 14.88
C ILE A 4 -14.40 8.75 14.64
N SER A 5 -14.51 7.47 14.31
CA SER A 5 -13.31 6.68 14.01
C SER A 5 -12.73 7.09 12.65
N TYR A 6 -11.42 6.99 12.50
CA TYR A 6 -10.76 7.22 11.21
C TYR A 6 -11.33 6.32 10.11
N VAL A 7 -11.76 5.10 10.47
CA VAL A 7 -12.41 4.15 9.55
C VAL A 7 -13.72 4.73 9.03
N ASP A 8 -14.54 5.33 9.90
CA ASP A 8 -15.82 5.94 9.51
C ASP A 8 -15.64 7.16 8.60
N VAL A 9 -14.59 7.97 8.85
CA VAL A 9 -14.26 9.11 7.98
C VAL A 9 -13.82 8.62 6.59
N PHE A 10 -13.05 7.54 6.56
CA PHE A 10 -12.54 6.94 5.33
C PHE A 10 -13.69 6.37 4.50
N GLU A 11 -14.58 5.58 5.11
CA GLU A 11 -15.79 5.05 4.46
C GLU A 11 -16.75 6.17 3.99
N ASN A 12 -16.95 7.23 4.77
CA ASN A 12 -17.77 8.36 4.30
C ASN A 12 -17.15 9.14 3.13
N ARG A 13 -15.81 9.25 3.07
CA ARG A 13 -15.11 9.83 1.91
C ARG A 13 -15.27 8.95 0.66
N PHE A 14 -15.38 7.66 0.86
CA PHE A 14 -15.49 6.63 -0.16
C PHE A 14 -16.86 6.54 -0.82
N ASP A 15 -17.94 6.76 -0.08
CA ASP A 15 -19.29 6.72 -0.62
C ASP A 15 -19.66 7.97 -1.42
N ARG A 16 -19.10 9.14 -1.07
CA ARG A 16 -19.44 10.42 -1.73
C ARG A 16 -18.99 10.50 -3.19
N HIS A 17 -18.03 9.67 -3.59
CA HIS A 17 -17.62 9.52 -4.98
C HIS A 17 -17.35 8.04 -5.23
N LYS A 18 -18.19 7.37 -6.04
CA LYS A 18 -17.98 6.01 -6.59
C LYS A 18 -16.72 5.91 -7.49
N LYS A 19 -15.64 6.60 -7.13
CA LYS A 19 -14.38 6.66 -7.86
C LYS A 19 -13.41 5.69 -7.19
N ASN A 20 -12.83 4.83 -8.00
CA ASN A 20 -11.78 3.91 -7.56
C ASN A 20 -10.54 4.70 -7.12
N LEU A 21 -9.82 4.19 -6.12
CA LEU A 21 -8.71 4.87 -5.47
C LEU A 21 -7.41 4.73 -6.25
N TYR A 22 -6.70 5.84 -6.41
CA TYR A 22 -5.31 5.82 -6.82
C TYR A 22 -4.44 6.07 -5.59
N ILE A 23 -3.57 5.12 -5.27
CA ILE A 23 -2.72 5.15 -4.07
C ILE A 23 -1.26 5.30 -4.51
N VAL A 24 -0.56 6.26 -3.90
CA VAL A 24 0.89 6.38 -4.01
C VAL A 24 1.49 5.94 -2.68
N LEU A 25 2.18 4.81 -2.69
CA LEU A 25 2.86 4.24 -1.54
C LEU A 25 4.33 4.65 -1.59
N ILE A 26 4.75 5.51 -0.67
CA ILE A 26 6.12 6.01 -0.60
C ILE A 26 6.86 5.19 0.46
N SER A 27 7.82 4.38 0.04
CA SER A 27 8.74 3.67 0.92
C SER A 27 10.03 4.47 1.06
N LEU A 28 10.28 5.01 2.25
CA LEU A 28 11.54 5.71 2.54
C LEU A 28 12.72 4.75 2.69
N HIS A 29 12.48 3.43 2.69
CA HIS A 29 13.50 2.40 2.69
C HIS A 29 13.94 2.11 1.25
N GLY A 30 15.25 2.09 1.03
CA GLY A 30 15.88 2.19 -0.29
C GLY A 30 15.53 1.09 -1.31
N LEU A 31 16.03 1.29 -2.53
CA LEU A 31 15.90 0.49 -3.77
C LEU A 31 14.93 -0.71 -3.71
N ILE A 32 13.66 -0.46 -4.03
CA ILE A 32 12.69 -1.52 -4.34
C ILE A 32 12.80 -1.86 -5.82
N ARG A 33 13.11 -3.11 -6.15
CA ARG A 33 13.11 -3.62 -7.54
C ARG A 33 11.86 -4.43 -7.81
N GLY A 34 11.20 -4.19 -8.95
CA GLY A 34 10.01 -4.94 -9.35
C GLY A 34 10.29 -6.40 -9.75
N GLU A 35 11.51 -6.68 -10.18
CA GLU A 35 11.98 -8.01 -10.62
C GLU A 35 13.37 -8.28 -10.04
N ASN A 36 13.71 -9.56 -9.83
CA ASN A 36 15.00 -9.99 -9.27
C ASN A 36 15.35 -9.22 -7.98
N MET A 37 14.39 -9.18 -7.03
CA MET A 37 14.62 -8.61 -5.71
C MET A 37 15.82 -9.31 -5.09
N ASP A 38 16.86 -8.54 -4.80
CA ASP A 38 18.06 -9.03 -4.17
C ASP A 38 17.75 -9.19 -2.68
N PHE A 39 17.29 -10.39 -2.31
CA PHE A 39 17.16 -10.80 -0.92
C PHE A 39 18.59 -11.00 -0.39
N GLY A 40 19.27 -9.89 -0.11
CA GLY A 40 20.62 -9.91 0.42
C GLY A 40 20.73 -10.92 1.57
N ARG A 41 21.89 -11.55 1.70
CA ARG A 41 22.19 -12.66 2.63
C ARG A 41 21.85 -12.41 4.11
N GLY A 42 21.42 -11.20 4.47
CA GLY A 42 20.87 -10.86 5.78
C GLY A 42 19.33 -10.84 5.74
N SER A 43 18.74 -11.71 6.55
CA SER A 43 17.32 -11.79 6.95
C SER A 43 16.56 -10.45 6.98
N ASP A 44 17.26 -9.37 7.34
CA ASP A 44 16.66 -8.12 7.79
C ASP A 44 16.42 -7.10 6.65
N ILE A 45 16.97 -7.34 5.45
CA ILE A 45 16.80 -6.46 4.28
C ILE A 45 15.84 -7.08 3.26
N GLY A 46 15.90 -8.40 3.07
CA GLY A 46 15.00 -9.11 2.15
C GLY A 46 13.54 -9.09 2.62
N GLY A 47 13.31 -9.21 3.94
CA GLY A 47 11.95 -9.26 4.49
C GLY A 47 11.17 -7.94 4.38
N HIS A 48 11.84 -6.79 4.56
CA HIS A 48 11.20 -5.48 4.45
C HIS A 48 10.79 -5.15 3.01
N VAL A 49 11.67 -5.45 2.03
CA VAL A 49 11.36 -5.24 0.61
C VAL A 49 10.21 -6.15 0.17
N GLN A 50 10.21 -7.41 0.61
CA GLN A 50 9.12 -8.35 0.33
C GLN A 50 7.78 -7.86 0.90
N TYR A 51 7.78 -7.42 2.16
CA TYR A 51 6.58 -6.94 2.83
C TYR A 51 5.94 -5.76 2.08
N VAL A 52 6.74 -4.76 1.70
CA VAL A 52 6.21 -3.56 1.03
C VAL A 52 5.63 -3.91 -0.35
N VAL A 53 6.28 -4.80 -1.09
CA VAL A 53 5.78 -5.24 -2.40
C VAL A 53 4.50 -6.07 -2.27
N GLU A 54 4.45 -7.02 -1.34
CA GLU A 54 3.25 -7.82 -1.08
C GLU A 54 2.09 -6.95 -0.57
N PHE A 55 2.39 -5.95 0.25
CA PHE A 55 1.42 -4.97 0.72
C PHE A 55 0.86 -4.15 -0.44
N ALA A 56 1.70 -3.60 -1.32
CA ALA A 56 1.27 -2.84 -2.49
C ALA A 56 0.40 -3.69 -3.44
N ARG A 57 0.76 -4.97 -3.66
CA ARG A 57 -0.04 -5.92 -4.47
C ARG A 57 -1.40 -6.21 -3.84
N THR A 58 -1.42 -6.42 -2.52
CA THR A 58 -2.66 -6.70 -1.78
C THR A 58 -3.58 -5.48 -1.83
N LEU A 59 -3.05 -4.27 -1.62
CA LEU A 59 -3.80 -3.02 -1.77
C LEU A 59 -4.36 -2.88 -3.19
N GLY A 60 -3.56 -3.13 -4.22
CA GLY A 60 -3.99 -3.05 -5.62
C GLY A 60 -5.05 -4.08 -6.01
N SER A 61 -5.20 -5.16 -5.24
CA SER A 61 -6.21 -6.20 -5.47
C SER A 61 -7.56 -5.91 -4.79
N MET A 62 -7.65 -4.84 -3.99
CA MET A 62 -8.89 -4.48 -3.32
C MET A 62 -9.91 -3.93 -4.33
N PRO A 63 -11.21 -4.32 -4.27
CA PRO A 63 -12.22 -3.95 -5.27
C PRO A 63 -12.39 -2.45 -5.55
N ARG A 64 -11.98 -1.60 -4.61
CA ARG A 64 -12.12 -0.14 -4.68
C ARG A 64 -10.82 0.58 -5.02
N VAL A 65 -9.74 -0.15 -5.24
CA VAL A 65 -8.43 0.41 -5.63
C VAL A 65 -8.27 0.27 -7.14
N TYR A 66 -8.08 1.39 -7.82
CA TYR A 66 -7.81 1.44 -9.26
C TYR A 66 -6.36 1.06 -9.55
N ARG A 67 -5.43 1.62 -8.76
CA ARG A 67 -3.99 1.50 -9.00
C ARG A 67 -3.20 1.87 -7.75
N VAL A 68 -2.09 1.18 -7.55
CA VAL A 68 -1.08 1.48 -6.52
C VAL A 68 0.25 1.70 -7.22
N ASP A 69 0.83 2.88 -7.04
CA ASP A 69 2.21 3.16 -7.43
C ASP A 69 3.09 3.08 -6.19
N LEU A 70 4.11 2.24 -6.22
CA LEU A 70 5.09 2.07 -5.16
C LEU A 70 6.38 2.78 -5.58
N CYS A 71 6.83 3.74 -4.76
CA CYS A 71 8.04 4.54 -4.96
C CYS A 71 9.04 4.34 -3.83
#